data_AF-A0A942YNJ2-F1
#
_entry.id   AF-A0A942YNJ2-F1
#
_cell.length_a   1.000
_cell.length_b   1.000
_cell.length_c   1.000
_cell.angle_alpha   90.00
_cell.angle_beta   90.00
_cell.angle_gamma   90.00
#
_symmetry.space_group_name_H-M   'P 1'
#
loop_
_entity.id
_entity.type
_entity.pdbx_description
1 polymer ?
#
loop_
_entity_poly.entity_id
_entity_poly.type
_entity_poly.pdbx_seq_one_letter_code
_entity_poly.pdbx_strand_id
1 'polypeptide(L)'
;MKFRPCIDIHQGKVKQIVGDTLQLDNDLVTENFVSEYGSAFYASMFKNDGLTGGHVIMLGDGNKDSAIQALNEYPKGLQIGGGITSENANFYLENGASHVIVTSYIFENGELKKDRLNRIVDAVGKDKLVIDLSCKEKNGKWFVVTNKWTQYSNLEVNSSTIRELEKYCDEFLIHAVDVEGKRSGIQENLVEQLSKWVSIPTTYAGGVSSIKDLEYFYQLSNGKLDITIGSSLDIFGGDLSYSKVVEYCRNK
;
A
#
# COMPACT_ATOMS: atom_id res chain seq x y z
N MET A 1 -6.21 14.83 6.58
CA MET A 1 -5.99 13.40 6.17
C MET A 1 -5.76 13.38 4.68
N LYS A 2 -4.77 12.65 4.16
CA LYS A 2 -4.52 12.59 2.71
C LYS A 2 -5.12 11.33 2.09
N PHE A 3 -5.64 11.49 0.88
CA PHE A 3 -5.88 10.37 -0.02
C PHE A 3 -4.58 10.04 -0.76
N ARG A 4 -4.14 8.78 -0.64
CA ARG A 4 -2.95 8.22 -1.31
C ARG A 4 -3.44 7.25 -2.38
N PRO A 5 -3.39 7.59 -3.67
CA PRO A 5 -3.93 6.74 -4.71
C PRO A 5 -3.01 5.52 -4.98
N CYS A 6 -3.55 4.44 -5.52
CA CYS A 6 -2.77 3.25 -5.89
C CYS A 6 -2.82 2.95 -7.39
N ILE A 7 -1.77 2.31 -7.90
CA ILE A 7 -1.70 1.72 -9.25
C ILE A 7 -1.13 0.31 -9.11
N ASP A 8 -1.99 -0.70 -9.10
CA ASP A 8 -1.54 -2.09 -9.07
C ASP A 8 -1.32 -2.58 -10.50
N ILE A 9 -0.15 -3.16 -10.75
CA ILE A 9 0.27 -3.60 -12.07
C ILE A 9 0.51 -5.11 -12.03
N HIS A 10 -0.13 -5.85 -12.93
CA HIS A 10 0.10 -7.28 -13.11
C HIS A 10 0.22 -7.60 -14.60
N GLN A 11 1.29 -8.30 -14.99
CA GLN A 11 1.66 -8.58 -16.38
C GLN A 11 1.67 -7.30 -17.25
N GLY A 12 2.20 -6.20 -16.69
CA GLY A 12 2.35 -4.91 -17.38
C GLY A 12 1.07 -4.08 -17.51
N LYS A 13 -0.08 -4.60 -17.08
CA LYS A 13 -1.38 -3.90 -17.14
C LYS A 13 -1.82 -3.42 -15.77
N VAL A 14 -2.52 -2.29 -15.72
CA VAL A 14 -3.16 -1.81 -14.50
C VAL A 14 -4.38 -2.67 -14.21
N LYS A 15 -4.39 -3.31 -13.04
CA LYS A 15 -5.47 -4.19 -12.59
C LYS A 15 -5.89 -3.83 -11.18
N GLN A 16 -7.09 -4.23 -10.79
CA GLN A 16 -7.48 -4.30 -9.39
C GLN A 16 -7.84 -5.74 -9.05
N ILE A 17 -7.22 -6.27 -7.99
CA ILE A 17 -7.35 -7.66 -7.58
C ILE A 17 -8.13 -7.76 -6.27
N VAL A 18 -8.89 -8.85 -6.08
CA VAL A 18 -9.37 -9.21 -4.74
C VAL A 18 -8.23 -9.87 -4.02
N GLY A 19 -7.84 -9.30 -2.90
CA GLY A 19 -6.62 -9.66 -2.21
C GLY A 19 -6.40 -11.16 -1.95
N ASP A 20 -7.43 -11.88 -1.51
CA ASP A 20 -7.33 -13.32 -1.18
C ASP A 20 -7.23 -14.25 -2.40
N THR A 21 -7.29 -13.72 -3.63
CA THR A 21 -7.34 -14.53 -4.86
C THR A 21 -5.97 -14.75 -5.52
N LEU A 22 -4.89 -14.26 -4.89
CA LEU A 22 -3.51 -14.52 -5.30
C LEU A 22 -3.04 -15.98 -5.07
N GLN A 23 -3.97 -16.92 -4.80
CA GLN A 23 -3.63 -18.32 -4.58
C GLN A 23 -3.30 -19.05 -5.88
N LEU A 24 -2.10 -19.64 -5.88
CA LEU A 24 -1.58 -20.70 -6.75
C LEU A 24 -1.06 -20.31 -8.15
N ASP A 25 -0.05 -21.08 -8.57
CA ASP A 25 0.75 -21.06 -9.80
C ASP A 25 -0.04 -21.27 -11.10
N ASN A 26 -1.29 -20.84 -11.16
CA ASN A 26 -2.09 -20.80 -12.38
C ASN A 26 -2.72 -19.41 -12.46
N ASP A 27 -2.71 -18.81 -13.65
CA ASP A 27 -3.18 -17.47 -14.05
C ASP A 27 -4.68 -17.13 -13.71
N LEU A 28 -5.20 -17.55 -12.56
CA LEU A 28 -6.57 -17.35 -12.10
C LEU A 28 -6.60 -16.39 -10.92
N VAL A 29 -6.02 -15.20 -11.12
CA VAL A 29 -6.36 -14.04 -10.30
C VAL A 29 -7.82 -13.72 -10.60
N THR A 30 -8.69 -13.64 -9.59
CA THR A 30 -10.06 -13.14 -9.84
C THR A 30 -9.94 -11.64 -10.07
N GLU A 31 -10.01 -11.25 -11.34
CA GLU A 31 -9.88 -9.87 -11.78
C GLU A 31 -11.18 -9.12 -11.44
N ASN A 32 -11.11 -8.09 -10.59
CA ASN A 32 -12.24 -7.17 -10.45
C ASN A 32 -12.34 -6.23 -11.66
N PHE A 33 -11.17 -5.88 -12.22
CA PHE A 33 -11.05 -4.90 -13.28
C PHE A 33 -9.67 -4.99 -13.95
N VAL A 34 -9.64 -4.93 -15.28
CA VAL A 34 -8.44 -4.69 -16.09
C VAL A 34 -8.65 -3.38 -16.82
N SER A 35 -7.75 -2.42 -16.61
CA SER A 35 -7.88 -1.12 -17.25
C SER A 35 -7.53 -1.18 -18.74
N GLU A 36 -8.26 -0.39 -19.54
CA GLU A 36 -7.88 -0.07 -20.92
C GLU A 36 -6.73 0.95 -20.98
N TYR A 37 -6.47 1.65 -19.86
CA TYR A 37 -5.44 2.66 -19.75
C TYR A 37 -4.15 2.11 -19.10
N GLY A 38 -3.00 2.60 -19.57
CA GLY A 38 -1.70 2.29 -18.99
C GLY A 38 -1.46 3.00 -17.65
N SER A 39 -0.42 2.58 -16.94
CA SER A 39 -0.02 3.14 -15.63
C SER A 39 0.29 4.64 -15.68
N ALA A 40 0.89 5.13 -16.78
CA ALA A 40 1.18 6.55 -16.99
C ALA A 40 -0.09 7.41 -17.03
N PHE A 41 -1.20 6.90 -17.58
CA PHE A 41 -2.46 7.65 -17.58
C PHE A 41 -2.93 7.98 -16.16
N TYR A 42 -2.91 6.98 -15.26
CA TYR A 42 -3.27 7.15 -13.86
C TYR A 42 -2.28 8.05 -13.11
N ALA A 43 -0.97 7.88 -13.35
CA ALA A 43 0.04 8.75 -12.76
C ALA A 43 -0.16 10.22 -13.17
N SER A 44 -0.48 10.49 -14.44
CA SER A 44 -0.78 11.83 -14.95
C SER A 44 -2.03 12.41 -14.32
N MET A 45 -3.09 11.60 -14.17
CA MET A 45 -4.31 11.99 -13.45
C MET A 45 -4.00 12.40 -12.00
N PHE A 46 -3.28 11.56 -11.26
CA PHE A 46 -2.92 11.84 -9.87
C PHE A 46 -2.01 13.07 -9.73
N LYS A 47 -1.13 13.30 -10.70
CA LYS A 47 -0.29 14.50 -10.80
C LYS A 47 -1.11 15.76 -11.02
N ASN A 48 -2.08 15.73 -11.93
CA ASN A 48 -2.98 16.87 -12.18
C ASN A 48 -3.81 17.22 -10.93
N ASP A 49 -4.11 16.21 -10.11
CA ASP A 49 -4.77 16.40 -8.83
C ASP A 49 -3.82 16.66 -7.64
N GLY A 50 -2.50 16.74 -7.86
CA GLY A 50 -1.52 17.02 -6.82
C GLY A 50 -1.44 15.95 -5.72
N LEU A 51 -1.85 14.72 -6.01
CA LEU A 51 -1.86 13.62 -5.03
C LEU A 51 -0.47 13.00 -4.91
N THR A 52 0.21 13.24 -3.80
CA THR A 52 1.58 12.72 -3.56
C THR A 52 1.62 11.53 -2.59
N GLY A 53 2.61 10.67 -2.76
CA GLY A 53 2.85 9.46 -1.95
C GLY A 53 1.77 8.38 -2.11
N GLY A 54 1.01 8.45 -3.21
CA GLY A 54 0.36 7.25 -3.73
C GLY A 54 1.40 6.22 -4.17
N HIS A 55 0.99 4.96 -4.34
CA HIS A 55 1.90 3.86 -4.59
C HIS A 55 1.59 3.09 -5.87
N VAL A 56 2.66 2.72 -6.58
CA VAL A 56 2.63 1.75 -7.67
C VAL A 56 3.04 0.40 -7.09
N ILE A 57 2.25 -0.65 -7.27
CA ILE A 57 2.56 -1.99 -6.75
C ILE A 57 2.72 -2.97 -7.91
N MET A 58 3.90 -3.57 -8.00
CA MET A 58 4.18 -4.64 -8.95
C MET A 58 3.75 -5.99 -8.39
N LEU A 59 2.72 -6.58 -8.98
CA LEU A 59 2.20 -7.89 -8.61
C LEU A 59 2.81 -8.96 -9.50
N GLY A 60 3.86 -9.63 -9.02
CA GLY A 60 4.60 -10.64 -9.78
C GLY A 60 5.50 -10.05 -10.88
N ASP A 61 5.83 -10.87 -11.87
CA ASP A 61 6.79 -10.52 -12.93
C ASP A 61 6.16 -9.73 -14.08
N GLY A 62 7.01 -9.15 -14.94
CA GLY A 62 6.58 -8.46 -16.17
C GLY A 62 6.03 -7.03 -15.97
N ASN A 63 6.20 -6.44 -14.79
CA ASN A 63 5.60 -5.14 -14.45
C ASN A 63 6.56 -3.95 -14.58
N LYS A 64 7.87 -4.19 -14.68
CA LYS A 64 8.93 -3.18 -14.55
C LYS A 64 8.74 -1.99 -15.49
N ASP A 65 8.52 -2.22 -16.78
CA ASP A 65 8.42 -1.15 -17.77
C ASP A 65 7.18 -0.26 -17.50
N SER A 66 6.06 -0.89 -17.18
CA SER A 66 4.81 -0.19 -16.82
C SER A 66 4.98 0.59 -15.51
N ALA A 67 5.68 0.04 -14.51
CA ALA A 67 5.98 0.78 -13.29
C ALA A 67 6.84 2.02 -13.57
N ILE A 68 7.92 1.89 -14.35
CA ILE A 68 8.80 3.00 -14.73
C ILE A 68 8.02 4.08 -15.49
N GLN A 69 7.09 3.71 -16.37
CA GLN A 69 6.24 4.67 -17.08
C GLN A 69 5.43 5.55 -16.11
N ALA A 70 4.82 4.97 -15.07
CA ALA A 70 4.11 5.76 -14.05
C ALA A 70 5.05 6.66 -13.24
N LEU A 71 6.22 6.15 -12.84
CA LEU A 71 7.19 6.91 -12.06
C LEU A 71 7.77 8.10 -12.86
N ASN A 72 8.04 7.92 -14.15
CA ASN A 72 8.53 8.97 -15.03
C ASN A 72 7.46 10.02 -15.35
N GLU A 73 6.18 9.63 -15.41
CA GLU A 73 5.07 10.56 -15.63
C GLU A 73 4.87 11.50 -14.43
N TYR A 74 5.05 10.98 -13.21
CA TYR A 74 5.00 11.76 -11.97
C TYR A 74 6.26 11.61 -11.10
N PRO A 75 7.40 12.21 -11.52
CA PRO A 75 8.66 12.09 -10.80
C PRO A 75 8.55 12.62 -9.38
N LYS A 76 9.00 11.81 -8.42
CA LYS A 76 8.92 12.04 -6.97
C LYS A 76 7.49 12.22 -6.44
N GLY A 77 6.46 11.90 -7.23
CA GLY A 77 5.06 11.95 -6.83
C GLY A 77 4.56 10.63 -6.24
N LEU A 78 5.05 9.49 -6.76
CA LEU A 78 4.59 8.15 -6.39
C LEU A 78 5.68 7.33 -5.69
N GLN A 79 5.26 6.36 -4.90
CA GLN A 79 6.09 5.32 -4.27
C GLN A 79 6.03 4.05 -5.12
N ILE A 80 6.93 3.09 -4.89
CA ILE A 80 6.99 1.82 -5.64
C ILE A 80 7.19 0.63 -4.72
N GLY A 81 6.34 -0.39 -4.86
CA GLY A 81 6.41 -1.65 -4.14
C GLY A 81 6.32 -2.87 -5.05
N GLY A 82 6.51 -4.05 -4.46
CA GLY A 82 6.50 -5.33 -5.17
C GLY A 82 7.91 -5.78 -5.59
N GLY A 83 8.45 -6.81 -4.93
CA GLY A 83 9.78 -7.35 -5.26
C GLY A 83 10.96 -6.41 -4.97
N ILE A 84 10.77 -5.39 -4.13
CA ILE A 84 11.84 -4.46 -3.74
C ILE A 84 12.85 -5.16 -2.80
N THR A 85 14.14 -5.02 -3.12
CA THR A 85 15.27 -5.51 -2.33
C THR A 85 16.35 -4.43 -2.22
N SER A 86 17.36 -4.64 -1.37
CA SER A 86 18.52 -3.74 -1.26
C SER A 86 19.27 -3.56 -2.58
N GLU A 87 19.23 -4.56 -3.47
CA GLU A 87 19.97 -4.55 -4.73
C GLU A 87 19.27 -3.75 -5.83
N ASN A 88 17.94 -3.66 -5.80
CA ASN A 88 17.16 -3.01 -6.85
C ASN A 88 16.51 -1.68 -6.43
N ALA A 89 16.47 -1.36 -5.13
CA ALA A 89 15.73 -0.21 -4.63
C ALA A 89 16.20 1.12 -5.23
N ASN A 90 17.52 1.36 -5.29
CA ASN A 90 18.08 2.59 -5.85
C ASN A 90 17.72 2.80 -7.32
N PHE A 91 17.62 1.72 -8.11
CA PHE A 91 17.20 1.82 -9.50
C PHE A 91 15.84 2.50 -9.63
N TYR A 92 14.86 2.18 -8.77
CA TYR A 92 13.54 2.80 -8.88
C TYR A 92 13.50 4.24 -8.36
N LEU A 93 14.31 4.58 -7.34
CA LEU A 93 14.47 5.95 -6.88
C LEU A 93 15.07 6.84 -7.98
N GLU A 94 16.10 6.35 -8.68
CA GLU A 94 16.71 7.03 -9.82
C GLU A 94 15.73 7.19 -11.00
N ASN A 95 14.77 6.27 -11.14
CA ASN A 95 13.70 6.31 -12.16
C ASN A 95 12.43 7.04 -11.67
N GLY A 96 12.55 7.89 -10.65
CA GLY A 96 11.49 8.84 -10.28
C GLY A 96 10.59 8.41 -9.13
N ALA A 97 10.81 7.26 -8.49
CA ALA A 97 10.10 6.97 -7.24
C ALA A 97 10.49 7.97 -6.13
N SER A 98 9.50 8.40 -5.37
CA SER A 98 9.72 9.20 -4.15
C SER A 98 10.31 8.36 -3.02
N HIS A 99 9.81 7.13 -2.88
CA HIS A 99 10.20 6.14 -1.89
C HIS A 99 10.06 4.74 -2.49
N VAL A 100 10.74 3.78 -1.90
CA VAL A 100 10.54 2.35 -2.15
C VAL A 100 9.77 1.72 -0.99
N ILE A 101 8.91 0.75 -1.31
CA ILE A 101 8.06 0.04 -0.37
C ILE A 101 8.60 -1.38 -0.23
N VAL A 102 9.07 -1.72 0.97
CA VAL A 102 9.58 -3.06 1.26
C VAL A 102 8.50 -3.91 1.93
N THR A 103 8.32 -5.12 1.41
CA THR A 103 7.30 -6.09 1.85
C THR A 103 7.97 -7.39 2.31
N SER A 104 7.87 -8.46 1.53
CA SER A 104 8.34 -9.80 1.88
C SER A 104 9.86 -9.93 1.97
N TYR A 105 10.65 -9.03 1.36
CA TYR A 105 12.11 -9.10 1.41
C TYR A 105 12.65 -9.12 2.84
N ILE A 106 12.07 -8.31 3.74
CA ILE A 106 12.48 -8.23 5.16
C ILE A 106 11.87 -9.34 6.03
N PHE A 107 11.13 -10.29 5.46
CA PHE A 107 10.59 -11.44 6.17
C PHE A 107 11.09 -12.75 5.57
N GLU A 108 11.37 -13.73 6.41
CA GLU A 108 11.65 -15.09 5.97
C GLU A 108 11.31 -16.08 7.08
N ASN A 109 10.59 -17.16 6.73
CA ASN A 109 10.06 -18.16 7.66
C ASN A 109 9.23 -17.55 8.80
N GLY A 110 8.45 -16.50 8.50
CA GLY A 110 7.63 -15.80 9.48
C GLY A 110 8.41 -14.91 10.46
N GLU A 111 9.70 -14.68 10.23
CA GLU A 111 10.54 -13.83 11.07
C GLU A 111 10.97 -12.56 10.35
N LEU A 112 10.98 -11.44 11.07
CA LEU A 112 11.57 -10.20 10.58
C LEU A 112 13.11 -10.34 10.55
N LYS A 113 13.70 -10.19 9.37
CA LYS A 113 15.14 -10.25 9.14
C LYS A 113 15.75 -8.86 9.30
N LYS A 114 16.16 -8.53 10.53
CA LYS A 114 16.78 -7.23 10.85
C LYS A 114 17.99 -6.91 9.99
N ASP A 115 18.79 -7.91 9.63
CA ASP A 115 19.93 -7.79 8.73
C ASP A 115 19.52 -7.36 7.31
N ARG A 116 18.40 -7.88 6.77
CA ARG A 116 17.84 -7.41 5.49
C ARG A 116 17.24 -6.01 5.60
N LEU A 117 16.55 -5.72 6.70
CA LEU A 117 16.01 -4.38 6.97
C LEU A 117 17.14 -3.33 7.03
N ASN A 118 18.23 -3.63 7.74
CA ASN A 118 19.39 -2.74 7.80
C ASN A 118 20.02 -2.55 6.42
N ARG A 119 20.20 -3.63 5.62
CA ARG A 119 20.76 -3.51 4.27
C ARG A 119 19.96 -2.59 3.36
N ILE A 120 18.63 -2.68 3.37
CA ILE A 120 17.83 -1.80 2.53
C ILE A 120 17.85 -0.36 3.05
N VAL A 121 17.84 -0.15 4.37
CA VAL A 121 18.02 1.19 4.96
C VAL A 121 19.38 1.78 4.59
N ASP A 122 20.45 1.00 4.64
CA ASP A 122 21.79 1.44 4.22
C ASP A 122 21.85 1.78 2.73
N ALA A 123 21.08 1.07 1.90
CA ALA A 123 21.06 1.27 0.46
C ALA A 123 20.31 2.55 0.03
N VAL A 124 19.17 2.86 0.65
CA VAL A 124 18.29 3.97 0.22
C VAL A 124 18.15 5.12 1.20
N GLY A 125 18.53 4.92 2.47
CA GLY A 125 18.21 5.85 3.55
C GLY A 125 16.80 5.65 4.10
N LYS A 126 16.65 5.87 5.41
CA LYS A 126 15.35 5.79 6.11
C LYS A 126 14.30 6.69 5.46
N ASP A 127 14.68 7.90 5.06
CA ASP A 127 13.82 8.94 4.48
C ASP A 127 13.32 8.63 3.06
N LYS A 128 13.65 7.45 2.54
CA LYS A 128 13.21 6.92 1.23
C LYS A 128 12.59 5.54 1.34
N LEU A 129 12.40 5.02 2.55
CA LEU A 129 11.86 3.68 2.79
C LEU A 129 10.47 3.75 3.40
N VAL A 130 9.55 3.00 2.80
CA VAL A 130 8.24 2.67 3.36
C VAL A 130 8.24 1.19 3.75
N ILE A 131 7.77 0.87 4.95
CA ILE A 131 7.56 -0.53 5.35
C ILE A 131 6.08 -0.85 5.18
N ASP A 132 5.80 -1.88 4.37
CA ASP A 132 4.45 -2.40 4.18
C ASP A 132 4.20 -3.60 5.09
N LEU A 133 3.18 -3.48 5.93
CA LEU A 133 2.73 -4.52 6.85
C LEU A 133 1.31 -4.96 6.46
N SER A 134 1.21 -6.12 5.78
CA SER A 134 -0.07 -6.81 5.61
C SER A 134 -0.50 -7.43 6.94
N CYS A 135 -1.59 -6.93 7.52
CA CYS A 135 -2.05 -7.28 8.87
C CYS A 135 -3.27 -8.20 8.82
N LYS A 136 -3.28 -9.21 9.68
CA LYS A 136 -4.44 -10.10 9.90
C LYS A 136 -4.67 -10.34 11.39
N GLU A 137 -5.94 -10.43 11.77
CA GLU A 137 -6.35 -10.63 13.16
C GLU A 137 -6.27 -12.11 13.55
N LYS A 138 -5.75 -12.38 14.75
CA LYS A 138 -5.75 -13.69 15.38
C LYS A 138 -5.83 -13.56 16.91
N ASN A 139 -6.95 -13.99 17.49
CA ASN A 139 -7.20 -14.04 18.94
C ASN A 139 -7.11 -12.67 19.64
N GLY A 140 -7.75 -11.65 19.09
CA GLY A 140 -7.77 -10.26 19.56
C GLY A 140 -6.48 -9.47 19.29
N LYS A 141 -5.60 -9.98 18.43
CA LYS A 141 -4.27 -9.41 18.15
C LYS A 141 -4.00 -9.35 16.66
N TRP A 142 -3.19 -8.39 16.24
CA TRP A 142 -2.79 -8.22 14.84
C TRP A 142 -1.40 -8.79 14.60
N PHE A 143 -1.24 -9.51 13.50
CA PHE A 143 0.03 -10.08 13.08
C PHE A 143 0.30 -9.74 11.62
N VAL A 144 1.58 -9.59 11.29
CA VAL A 144 1.97 -9.50 9.89
C VAL A 144 1.77 -10.87 9.23
N VAL A 145 1.14 -10.89 8.07
CA VAL A 145 1.01 -12.07 7.22
C VAL A 145 1.86 -11.90 5.97
N THR A 146 2.46 -13.00 5.54
CA THR A 146 3.39 -13.06 4.42
C THR A 146 2.98 -14.19 3.47
N ASN A 147 3.74 -14.37 2.38
CA ASN A 147 3.47 -15.39 1.37
C ASN A 147 2.02 -15.34 0.85
N LYS A 148 1.66 -14.21 0.23
CA LYS A 148 0.30 -13.98 -0.29
C LYS A 148 -0.77 -14.18 0.79
N TRP A 149 -0.44 -13.74 2.00
CA TRP A 149 -1.29 -13.73 3.20
C TRP A 149 -1.69 -15.09 3.76
N THR A 150 -1.04 -16.15 3.28
CA THR A 150 -1.29 -17.52 3.74
C THR A 150 -0.51 -17.88 5.00
N GLN A 151 0.57 -17.16 5.31
CA GLN A 151 1.45 -17.47 6.43
C GLN A 151 1.50 -16.32 7.45
N TYR A 152 1.02 -16.58 8.67
CA TYR A 152 1.27 -15.70 9.81
C TYR A 152 2.76 -15.66 10.14
N SER A 153 3.28 -14.45 10.34
CA SER A 153 4.58 -14.22 10.96
C SER A 153 4.46 -14.25 12.49
N ASN A 154 5.61 -14.29 13.16
CA ASN A 154 5.71 -14.12 14.61
C ASN A 154 5.73 -12.64 15.02
N LEU A 155 5.65 -11.71 14.05
CA LEU A 155 5.65 -10.28 14.31
C LEU A 155 4.23 -9.79 14.63
N GLU A 156 3.96 -9.64 15.93
CA GLU A 156 2.76 -8.97 16.42
C GLU A 156 2.83 -7.46 16.10
N VAL A 157 1.78 -6.93 15.47
CA VAL A 157 1.61 -5.50 15.21
C VAL A 157 0.99 -4.87 16.44
N ASN A 158 1.84 -4.21 17.22
CA ASN A 158 1.46 -3.48 18.42
C ASN A 158 2.29 -2.21 18.59
N SER A 159 1.97 -1.43 19.61
CA SER A 159 2.65 -0.17 19.92
C SER A 159 4.18 -0.27 20.03
N SER A 160 4.72 -1.37 20.56
CA SER A 160 6.16 -1.56 20.69
C SER A 160 6.81 -1.88 19.35
N THR A 161 6.22 -2.78 18.57
CA THR A 161 6.72 -3.15 17.24
C THR A 161 6.69 -1.96 16.28
N ILE A 162 5.59 -1.18 16.28
CA ILE A 162 5.48 0.04 15.48
C ILE A 162 6.61 1.00 15.84
N ARG A 163 6.80 1.36 17.12
CA ARG A 163 7.89 2.26 17.55
C ARG A 163 9.28 1.76 17.19
N GLU A 164 9.51 0.45 17.18
CA GLU A 164 10.80 -0.11 16.76
C GLU A 164 11.00 0.04 15.25
N LEU A 165 9.98 -0.27 14.44
CA LEU A 165 10.05 -0.18 12.99
C LEU A 165 10.12 1.28 12.49
N GLU A 166 9.52 2.23 13.20
CA GLU A 166 9.62 3.67 12.91
C GLU A 166 11.05 4.20 12.89
N LYS A 167 12.01 3.47 13.46
CA LYS A 167 13.43 3.83 13.40
C LYS A 167 14.04 3.57 12.03
N TYR A 168 13.40 2.75 11.19
CA TYR A 168 13.95 2.25 9.93
C TYR A 168 13.22 2.80 8.68
N CYS A 169 12.01 3.35 8.81
CA CYS A 169 11.26 3.90 7.67
C CYS A 169 10.76 5.33 7.89
N ASP A 170 10.46 6.00 6.79
CA ASP A 170 9.83 7.33 6.75
C ASP A 170 8.30 7.25 6.88
N GLU A 171 7.71 6.18 6.38
CA GLU A 171 6.26 5.96 6.36
C GLU A 171 5.93 4.46 6.51
N PHE A 172 4.72 4.16 6.98
CA PHE A 172 4.12 2.84 6.89
C PHE A 172 3.02 2.77 5.84
N LEU A 173 2.92 1.63 5.17
CA LEU A 173 1.74 1.21 4.44
C LEU A 173 1.12 0.00 5.17
N ILE A 174 -0.12 0.11 5.63
CA ILE A 174 -0.79 -0.94 6.39
C ILE A 174 -1.94 -1.51 5.57
N HIS A 175 -1.77 -2.74 5.08
CA HIS A 175 -2.81 -3.48 4.37
C HIS A 175 -3.66 -4.29 5.35
N ALA A 176 -4.96 -4.02 5.39
CA ALA A 176 -5.91 -4.82 6.17
C ALA A 176 -6.47 -5.96 5.31
N VAL A 177 -5.74 -7.09 5.31
CA VAL A 177 -5.94 -8.23 4.40
C VAL A 177 -7.39 -8.71 4.34
N ASP A 178 -8.06 -8.83 5.48
CA ASP A 178 -9.40 -9.44 5.53
C ASP A 178 -10.47 -8.61 4.80
N VAL A 179 -10.23 -7.32 4.56
CA VAL A 179 -11.19 -6.40 3.91
C VAL A 179 -10.65 -5.77 2.62
N GLU A 180 -9.40 -6.05 2.27
CA GLU A 180 -8.74 -5.49 1.10
C GLU A 180 -9.39 -5.99 -0.20
N GLY A 181 -9.82 -5.05 -1.04
CA GLY A 181 -10.50 -5.35 -2.30
C GLY A 181 -11.91 -5.95 -2.16
N LYS A 182 -12.42 -6.18 -0.94
CA LYS A 182 -13.72 -6.83 -0.69
C LYS A 182 -14.90 -5.87 -0.50
N ARG A 183 -14.65 -4.56 -0.43
CA ARG A 183 -15.68 -3.51 -0.22
C ARG A 183 -16.60 -3.79 1.00
N SER A 184 -16.05 -4.41 2.05
CA SER A 184 -16.82 -4.92 3.20
C SER A 184 -16.67 -4.08 4.48
N GLY A 185 -16.16 -2.84 4.38
CA GLY A 185 -15.88 -1.97 5.52
C GLY A 185 -14.45 -2.08 6.04
N ILE A 186 -14.04 -1.13 6.88
CA ILE A 186 -12.69 -1.02 7.45
C ILE A 186 -12.50 -1.91 8.69
N GLN A 187 -11.25 -2.25 9.02
CA GLN A 187 -10.92 -2.92 10.28
C GLN A 187 -10.81 -1.90 11.41
N GLU A 188 -11.95 -1.56 12.01
CA GLU A 188 -12.09 -0.46 12.99
C GLU A 188 -11.07 -0.53 14.13
N ASN A 189 -10.91 -1.72 14.74
CA ASN A 189 -9.98 -1.92 15.85
C ASN A 189 -8.52 -1.65 15.45
N LEU A 190 -8.12 -2.04 14.24
CA LEU A 190 -6.77 -1.78 13.74
C LEU A 190 -6.55 -0.29 13.51
N VAL A 191 -7.52 0.40 12.89
CA VAL A 191 -7.48 1.85 12.64
C VAL A 191 -7.33 2.63 13.94
N GLU A 192 -8.15 2.33 14.95
CA GLU A 192 -8.07 3.00 16.27
C GLU A 192 -6.76 2.73 17.01
N GLN A 193 -6.21 1.52 16.87
CA GLN A 193 -4.97 1.16 17.53
C GLN A 193 -3.78 1.85 16.86
N LEU A 194 -3.70 1.80 15.53
CA LEU A 194 -2.66 2.49 14.77
C LEU A 194 -2.66 3.99 15.03
N SER A 195 -3.83 4.64 15.05
CA SER A 195 -3.92 6.09 15.31
C SER A 195 -3.36 6.52 16.67
N LYS A 196 -3.30 5.59 17.64
CA LYS A 196 -2.69 5.78 18.97
C LYS A 196 -1.20 5.43 19.00
N TRP A 197 -0.72 4.58 18.10
CA TRP A 197 0.63 4.02 18.15
C TRP A 197 1.62 4.73 17.25
N VAL A 198 1.19 5.19 16.08
CA VAL A 198 2.08 5.76 15.06
C VAL A 198 2.45 7.20 15.38
N SER A 199 3.69 7.57 15.04
CA SER A 199 4.25 8.90 15.15
C SER A 199 4.75 9.45 13.81
N ILE A 200 4.91 8.58 12.80
CA ILE A 200 5.28 8.93 11.43
C ILE A 200 4.07 8.79 10.47
N PRO A 201 4.13 9.35 9.24
CA PRO A 201 3.11 9.13 8.24
C PRO A 201 2.76 7.64 8.11
N THR A 202 1.47 7.34 8.07
CA THR A 202 0.98 5.97 7.97
C THR A 202 -0.25 5.98 7.09
N THR A 203 -0.19 5.19 6.02
CA THR A 203 -1.28 5.03 5.06
C THR A 203 -1.95 3.68 5.30
N TYR A 204 -3.25 3.70 5.57
CA TYR A 204 -4.07 2.50 5.69
C TYR A 204 -4.68 2.15 4.33
N ALA A 205 -4.70 0.87 3.98
CA ALA A 205 -5.27 0.35 2.74
C ALA A 205 -6.24 -0.80 3.04
N GLY A 206 -7.51 -0.63 2.64
CA GLY A 206 -8.51 -1.70 2.67
C GLY A 206 -9.92 -1.27 3.10
N GLY A 207 -10.95 -1.86 2.51
CA GLY A 207 -12.31 -1.85 3.06
C GLY A 207 -13.21 -0.64 2.77
N VAL A 208 -12.66 0.53 2.42
CA VAL A 208 -13.47 1.73 2.10
C VAL A 208 -14.19 1.57 0.75
N SER A 209 -15.50 1.79 0.75
CA SER A 209 -16.35 1.68 -0.45
C SER A 209 -17.33 2.84 -0.64
N SER A 210 -17.44 3.73 0.34
CA SER A 210 -18.32 4.89 0.29
C SER A 210 -17.70 6.13 0.96
N ILE A 211 -18.26 7.32 0.71
CA ILE A 211 -17.89 8.54 1.44
C ILE A 211 -18.23 8.42 2.94
N LYS A 212 -19.27 7.65 3.30
CA LYS A 212 -19.59 7.39 4.71
C LYS A 212 -18.51 6.58 5.40
N ASP A 213 -17.95 5.57 4.72
CA ASP A 213 -16.81 4.80 5.24
C ASP A 213 -15.59 5.71 5.43
N LEU A 214 -15.37 6.65 4.52
CA LEU A 214 -14.28 7.62 4.59
C LEU A 214 -14.45 8.61 5.76
N GLU A 215 -15.69 9.08 5.99
CA GLU A 215 -16.04 9.88 7.18
C GLU A 215 -15.81 9.12 8.48
N TYR A 216 -16.25 7.86 8.51
CA TYR A 216 -16.08 7.00 9.67
C TYR A 216 -14.61 6.69 9.95
N PHE A 217 -13.83 6.39 8.91
CA PHE A 217 -12.38 6.22 8.98
C PHE A 217 -11.69 7.47 9.54
N TYR A 218 -12.07 8.67 9.07
CA TYR A 218 -11.51 9.92 9.57
C TYR A 218 -11.79 10.11 11.07
N GLN A 219 -13.00 9.79 11.53
CA GLN A 219 -13.37 9.86 12.94
C GLN A 219 -12.57 8.87 13.80
N LEU A 220 -12.49 7.60 13.40
CA LEU A 220 -11.74 6.55 14.12
C LEU A 220 -10.24 6.83 14.17
N SER A 221 -9.67 7.30 13.06
CA SER A 221 -8.25 7.65 12.99
C SER A 221 -7.93 9.00 13.64
N ASN A 222 -8.94 9.80 14.00
CA ASN A 222 -8.78 11.19 14.45
C ASN A 222 -7.90 12.01 13.48
N GLY A 223 -8.02 11.75 12.17
CA GLY A 223 -7.22 12.36 11.12
C GLY A 223 -5.72 12.02 11.13
N LYS A 224 -5.27 11.05 11.95
CA LYS A 224 -3.85 10.66 12.09
C LYS A 224 -3.34 9.74 11.00
N LEU A 225 -4.23 9.04 10.31
CA LEU A 225 -3.87 8.09 9.25
C LEU A 225 -4.28 8.65 7.89
N ASP A 226 -3.47 8.41 6.89
CA ASP A 226 -3.81 8.59 5.48
C ASP A 226 -4.54 7.34 4.96
N ILE A 227 -5.19 7.45 3.81
CA ILE A 227 -6.06 6.39 3.27
C ILE A 227 -5.74 6.09 1.80
N THR A 228 -5.70 4.80 1.48
CA THR A 228 -5.70 4.28 0.10
C THR A 228 -7.03 3.63 -0.22
N ILE A 229 -7.53 3.90 -1.42
CA ILE A 229 -8.73 3.30 -1.99
C ILE A 229 -8.39 2.89 -3.43
N GLY A 230 -8.54 1.61 -3.74
CA GLY A 230 -8.34 1.06 -5.09
C GLY A 230 -9.66 0.65 -5.71
N SER A 231 -9.99 -0.64 -5.66
CA SER A 231 -11.07 -1.29 -6.40
C SER A 231 -12.48 -0.69 -6.23
N SER A 232 -12.73 0.10 -5.20
CA SER A 232 -14.01 0.79 -5.01
C SER A 232 -14.19 2.00 -5.93
N LEU A 233 -13.10 2.56 -6.47
CA LEU A 233 -13.14 3.79 -7.25
C LEU A 233 -13.68 3.58 -8.67
N ASP A 234 -14.46 4.53 -9.16
CA ASP A 234 -14.99 4.57 -10.54
C ASP A 234 -13.90 4.51 -11.62
N ILE A 235 -12.74 5.14 -11.38
CA ILE A 235 -11.56 5.05 -12.26
C ILE A 235 -10.98 3.62 -12.40
N PHE A 236 -11.42 2.69 -11.54
CA PHE A 236 -11.10 1.26 -11.57
C PHE A 236 -12.36 0.37 -11.63
N GLY A 237 -13.48 0.90 -12.14
CA GLY A 237 -14.71 0.13 -12.32
C GLY A 237 -15.57 -0.08 -11.07
N GLY A 238 -15.31 0.67 -10.00
CA GLY A 238 -16.18 0.71 -8.81
C GLY A 238 -17.23 1.81 -8.82
N ASP A 239 -17.98 1.92 -7.73
CA ASP A 239 -19.12 2.84 -7.60
C ASP A 239 -18.78 4.13 -6.83
N LEU A 240 -17.62 4.16 -6.17
CA LEU A 240 -17.17 5.32 -5.40
C LEU A 240 -16.49 6.33 -6.32
N SER A 241 -17.02 7.54 -6.37
CA SER A 241 -16.47 8.57 -7.24
C SER A 241 -15.09 9.06 -6.78
N TYR A 242 -14.08 8.91 -7.64
CA TYR A 242 -12.72 9.41 -7.42
C TYR A 242 -12.70 10.90 -7.08
N SER A 243 -13.40 11.72 -7.85
CA SER A 243 -13.41 13.17 -7.64
C SER A 243 -14.00 13.56 -6.27
N LYS A 244 -15.03 12.86 -5.81
CA LYS A 244 -15.60 13.07 -4.48
C LYS A 244 -14.63 12.67 -3.37
N VAL A 245 -13.86 11.60 -3.54
CA VAL A 245 -12.81 11.19 -2.58
C VAL A 245 -11.72 12.26 -2.51
N VAL A 246 -11.25 12.75 -3.66
CA VAL A 246 -10.25 13.81 -3.74
C VAL A 246 -10.75 15.08 -3.06
N GLU A 247 -11.96 15.53 -3.38
CA GLU A 247 -12.58 16.72 -2.77
C GLU A 247 -12.73 16.55 -1.25
N TYR A 248 -13.24 15.40 -0.80
CA TYR A 248 -13.40 15.11 0.62
C TYR A 248 -12.07 15.24 1.37
N CYS A 249 -11.03 14.55 0.91
CA CYS A 249 -9.73 14.52 1.60
C CYS A 249 -9.00 15.87 1.53
N ARG A 250 -9.17 16.67 0.47
CA ARG A 250 -8.61 18.04 0.40
C ARG A 250 -9.19 18.96 1.48
N ASN A 251 -10.41 18.70 1.93
CA ASN A 251 -11.12 19.50 2.92
C ASN A 251 -10.89 19.03 4.38
N LYS A 252 -9.91 18.14 4.64
CA LYS A 252 -9.60 17.59 5.97
C LYS A 252 -8.14 17.81 6.38
#